data_AF-D0N7Z0-F1
#
_entry.id   AF-D0N7Z0-F1
#
_cell.length_a   1.000
_cell.length_b   1.000
_cell.length_c   1.000
_cell.angle_alpha   90.00
_cell.angle_beta   90.00
_cell.angle_gamma   90.00
#
_symmetry.space_group_name_H-M   'P 1'
#
loop_
_entity.id
_entity.type
_entity.pdbx_description
1 polymer ?
#
loop_
_entity_poly.entity_id
_entity_poly.type
_entity_poly.pdbx_seq_one_letter_code
_entity_poly.pdbx_strand_id
1 'polypeptide(L)'
;MALSPLLPSSTDPPRPRAQCLRVALYLSLELFTGIHHVIRVLKVPRDGDLRELAQIVARRFQADLRARVPPEPVATSLDNEAFLREESLQELDNPVLPLSISSS
;
A
#
# COMPACT_ATOMS: atom_id res chain seq x y z
N MET A 1 56.04 -33.49 -17.29
CA MET A 1 54.98 -33.29 -18.29
C MET A 1 53.66 -33.21 -17.54
N ALA A 2 53.08 -32.01 -17.45
CA ALA A 2 51.84 -31.77 -16.70
C ALA A 2 50.76 -31.34 -17.68
N LEU A 3 49.63 -32.06 -17.69
CA LEU A 3 48.48 -31.80 -18.55
C LEU A 3 47.66 -30.66 -17.94
N SER A 4 47.57 -29.54 -18.66
CA SER A 4 46.67 -28.44 -18.33
C SER A 4 45.22 -28.83 -18.67
N PRO A 5 44.23 -28.61 -17.77
CA PRO A 5 42.84 -28.90 -18.08
C PRO A 5 42.25 -27.78 -18.97
N LEU A 6 41.70 -28.18 -20.11
CA LEU A 6 40.93 -27.32 -21.00
C LEU A 6 39.63 -26.92 -20.29
N LEU A 7 39.45 -25.61 -20.04
CA LEU A 7 38.16 -25.06 -19.65
C LEU A 7 37.15 -25.30 -20.79
N PRO A 8 35.93 -25.79 -20.51
CA PRO A 8 34.88 -25.84 -21.52
C PRO A 8 34.45 -24.41 -21.86
N SER A 9 34.65 -24.01 -23.12
CA SER A 9 34.06 -22.80 -23.67
C SER A 9 32.54 -22.98 -23.70
N SER A 10 31.85 -22.40 -22.71
CA SER A 10 30.40 -22.27 -22.77
C SER A 10 30.05 -21.23 -23.83
N THR A 11 29.75 -21.71 -25.04
CA THR A 11 29.04 -20.97 -26.09
C THR A 11 27.54 -21.14 -25.87
N ASP A 12 27.02 -20.60 -24.78
CA ASP A 12 25.59 -20.32 -24.68
C ASP A 12 25.33 -18.92 -25.27
N PRO A 13 24.44 -18.76 -26.27
CA PRO A 13 24.05 -17.44 -26.72
C PRO A 13 23.36 -16.71 -25.55
N PRO A 14 23.59 -15.39 -25.38
CA PRO A 14 22.91 -14.62 -24.34
C PRO A 14 21.41 -14.65 -24.62
N ARG A 15 20.66 -15.47 -23.86
CA ARG A 15 19.20 -15.47 -23.89
C ARG A 15 18.73 -14.03 -23.75
N PRO A 16 17.86 -13.51 -24.65
CA PRO A 16 17.28 -12.19 -24.47
C PRO A 16 16.55 -12.20 -23.12
N ARG A 17 17.08 -11.45 -22.16
CA ARG A 17 16.48 -11.32 -20.82
C ARG A 17 15.06 -10.83 -21.03
N ALA A 18 14.09 -11.71 -20.80
CA ALA A 18 12.67 -11.36 -20.86
C ALA A 18 12.48 -10.13 -19.98
N GLN A 19 12.11 -9.02 -20.61
CA GLN A 19 12.01 -7.76 -19.91
C GLN A 19 10.74 -7.81 -19.04
N CYS A 20 10.85 -8.29 -17.80
CA CYS A 20 9.76 -8.20 -16.84
C CYS A 20 9.41 -6.74 -16.58
N LEU A 21 8.17 -6.38 -16.86
CA LEU A 21 7.57 -5.07 -16.58
C LEU A 21 6.83 -5.17 -15.24
N ARG A 22 7.16 -4.30 -14.30
CA ARG A 22 6.41 -4.15 -13.05
C ARG A 22 5.38 -3.05 -13.22
N VAL A 23 4.13 -3.33 -12.84
CA VAL A 23 3.02 -2.38 -12.93
C VAL A 23 2.23 -2.37 -11.62
N ALA A 24 1.73 -1.20 -11.24
CA ALA A 24 0.72 -1.04 -10.19
C ALA A 24 -0.64 -0.81 -10.85
N LEU A 25 -1.65 -1.56 -10.42
CA LEU A 25 -3.00 -1.49 -10.96
C LEU A 25 -3.91 -0.79 -9.96
N TYR A 26 -4.69 0.15 -10.47
CA TYR A 26 -5.82 0.73 -9.76
C TYR A 26 -7.09 0.19 -10.41
N LEU A 27 -7.94 -0.46 -9.62
CA LEU A 27 -9.14 -1.15 -10.12
C LEU A 27 -10.35 -0.85 -9.23
N SER A 28 -11.54 -0.88 -9.84
CA SER A 28 -12.81 -1.02 -9.16
C SER A 28 -13.14 -2.51 -9.05
N LEU A 29 -13.62 -2.93 -7.88
CA LEU A 29 -14.08 -4.30 -7.62
C LEU A 29 -15.53 -4.24 -7.13
N GLU A 30 -16.42 -4.89 -7.86
CA GLU A 30 -17.79 -5.12 -7.42
C GLU A 30 -17.83 -6.36 -6.52
N LEU A 31 -18.11 -6.17 -5.23
CA LEU A 31 -17.95 -7.23 -4.22
C LEU A 31 -18.93 -8.40 -4.38
N PHE A 32 -20.14 -8.14 -4.91
CA PHE A 32 -21.18 -9.17 -5.02
C PHE A 32 -21.00 -10.08 -6.24
N THR A 33 -20.50 -9.52 -7.34
CA THR A 33 -20.31 -10.25 -8.62
C THR A 33 -18.87 -10.71 -8.80
N GLY A 34 -17.91 -10.08 -8.11
CA GLY A 34 -16.47 -10.25 -8.32
C GLY A 34 -15.95 -9.60 -9.61
N ILE A 35 -16.79 -8.83 -10.32
CA ILE A 35 -16.39 -8.13 -11.54
C ILE A 35 -15.41 -7.03 -11.17
N HIS A 36 -14.34 -6.89 -11.95
CA HIS A 36 -13.35 -5.84 -11.76
C HIS A 36 -13.11 -5.05 -13.04
N HIS A 37 -12.89 -3.75 -12.86
CA HIS A 37 -12.55 -2.83 -13.95
C HIS A 37 -11.23 -2.15 -13.62
N VAL A 38 -10.23 -2.31 -14.47
CA VAL A 38 -8.95 -1.59 -14.33
C VAL A 38 -9.17 -0.14 -14.72
N ILE A 39 -9.05 0.75 -13.74
CA ILE A 39 -9.21 2.20 -13.91
C ILE A 39 -7.88 2.81 -14.38
N ARG A 40 -6.75 2.33 -13.84
CA ARG A 40 -5.44 2.89 -14.15
C ARG A 40 -4.32 1.85 -14.06
N VAL A 41 -3.35 1.96 -14.96
CA VAL A 41 -2.11 1.18 -14.95
C VAL A 41 -0.94 2.14 -14.82
N LEU A 42 -0.10 1.93 -13.81
CA LEU A 42 1.09 2.72 -13.55
C LEU A 42 2.33 1.85 -13.79
N LYS A 43 3.25 2.32 -14.64
CA LYS A 43 4.55 1.65 -14.82
C LYS A 43 5.41 1.90 -13.58
N VAL A 44 5.98 0.83 -13.03
CA VAL A 44 6.86 0.92 -11.85
C VAL A 44 8.32 0.81 -12.31
N PRO A 45 9.21 1.71 -11.85
CA PRO A 45 10.64 1.57 -12.07
C PRO A 45 11.15 0.22 -11.54
N ARG A 46 12.08 -0.42 -12.24
CA ARG A 46 12.60 -1.74 -11.82
C ARG A 46 13.33 -1.72 -10.50
N ASP A 47 14.01 -0.61 -10.20
CA ASP A 47 14.89 -0.48 -9.04
C ASP A 47 14.20 0.19 -7.83
N GLY A 48 12.92 0.52 -7.94
CA GLY A 48 12.15 1.15 -6.86
C GLY A 48 11.47 0.14 -5.94
N ASP A 49 11.37 0.48 -4.64
CA ASP A 49 10.56 -0.29 -3.70
C ASP A 49 9.07 -0.14 -4.05
N LEU A 50 8.43 -1.26 -4.39
CA LEU A 50 7.01 -1.34 -4.68
C LEU A 50 6.16 -0.84 -3.51
N ARG A 51 6.63 -1.05 -2.27
CA ARG A 51 5.95 -0.62 -1.06
C ARG A 51 5.89 0.90 -0.98
N GLU A 52 7.00 1.56 -1.24
CA GLU A 52 7.07 3.03 -1.23
C GLU A 52 6.19 3.62 -2.32
N LEU A 53 6.22 3.05 -3.53
CA LEU A 53 5.36 3.49 -4.63
C LEU A 53 3.87 3.31 -4.30
N ALA A 54 3.48 2.16 -3.73
CA ALA A 54 2.11 1.91 -3.29
C ALA A 54 1.66 2.92 -2.22
N GLN A 55 2.54 3.24 -1.26
CA GLN A 55 2.27 4.24 -0.23
C GLN A 55 2.09 5.65 -0.80
N ILE A 56 2.94 6.06 -1.74
CA ILE A 56 2.84 7.37 -2.41
C ILE A 56 1.51 7.48 -3.17
N VAL A 57 1.16 6.44 -3.94
CA VAL A 57 -0.09 6.39 -4.70
C VAL A 57 -1.30 6.43 -3.76
N ALA A 58 -1.28 5.64 -2.68
CA ALA A 58 -2.35 5.63 -1.68
C ALA A 58 -2.54 6.99 -1.01
N ARG A 59 -1.45 7.65 -0.60
CA ARG A 59 -1.49 8.99 0.00
C ARG A 59 -2.07 10.03 -0.95
N ARG A 60 -1.64 10.01 -2.21
CA ARG A 60 -2.13 10.97 -3.21
C ARG A 60 -3.60 10.74 -3.53
N PHE A 61 -4.01 9.49 -3.65
CA PHE A 61 -5.42 9.15 -3.84
C PHE A 61 -6.29 9.56 -2.64
N GLN A 62 -5.82 9.32 -1.42
CA GLN A 62 -6.53 9.74 -0.20
C GLN A 62 -6.66 11.27 -0.12
N ALA A 63 -5.63 12.01 -0.50
CA ALA A 63 -5.69 13.47 -0.58
C ALA A 63 -6.71 13.95 -1.63
N ASP A 64 -6.71 13.35 -2.82
CA ASP A 64 -7.66 13.66 -3.89
C ASP A 64 -9.12 13.34 -3.49
N LEU A 65 -9.34 12.24 -2.76
CA LEU A 65 -10.64 11.89 -2.19
C LEU A 65 -11.10 12.93 -1.17
N ARG A 66 -10.24 13.27 -0.19
CA ARG A 66 -10.56 14.26 0.85
C ARG A 66 -10.86 15.64 0.30
N ALA A 67 -10.30 16.00 -0.86
CA ALA A 67 -10.57 17.27 -1.53
C ALA A 67 -11.93 17.31 -2.24
N ARG A 68 -12.51 16.15 -2.58
CA ARG A 68 -13.73 16.06 -3.41
C ARG A 68 -14.96 15.61 -2.65
N VAL A 69 -14.76 14.86 -1.57
CA VAL A 69 -15.85 14.26 -0.78
C VAL A 69 -15.97 15.06 0.52
N PRO A 70 -17.15 15.63 0.83
CA PRO A 70 -17.38 16.22 2.15
C PRO A 70 -17.14 15.16 3.23
N PRO A 71 -16.71 15.55 4.44
CA PRO A 71 -16.47 14.59 5.51
C PRO A 71 -17.75 13.79 5.78
N GLU A 72 -17.74 12.53 5.38
CA GLU A 72 -18.78 11.56 5.78
C GLU A 72 -18.68 11.30 7.28
N PRO A 73 -19.77 10.84 7.94
CA PRO A 73 -19.68 10.33 9.29
C PRO A 73 -18.61 9.24 9.33
N VAL A 74 -17.48 9.59 9.93
CA VAL A 74 -16.29 8.74 10.03
C VAL A 74 -16.71 7.43 10.67
N ALA A 75 -16.32 6.30 10.10
CA ALA A 75 -16.40 5.03 10.79
C ALA A 75 -15.67 5.20 12.13
N THR A 76 -16.39 5.14 13.24
CA THR A 76 -15.85 5.50 14.56
C THR A 76 -14.72 4.54 14.90
N SER A 77 -13.47 4.99 14.72
CA SER A 77 -12.30 4.27 15.20
C SER A 77 -12.17 4.60 16.68
N LEU A 78 -12.71 3.73 17.53
CA LEU A 78 -12.45 3.80 18.97
C LEU A 78 -11.07 3.21 19.20
N ASP A 79 -10.10 4.08 19.50
CA ASP A 79 -8.74 3.68 19.87
C ASP A 79 -8.39 4.24 21.24
N ASN A 80 -7.63 3.47 22.01
CA ASN A 80 -7.08 3.88 23.30
C ASN A 80 -5.56 3.75 23.23
N GLU A 81 -4.91 4.64 22.47
CA GLU A 81 -3.45 4.65 22.38
C GLU A 81 -2.77 4.87 23.75
N ALA A 82 -3.47 5.45 24.73
CA ALA A 82 -2.96 5.57 26.10
C ALA A 82 -2.69 4.20 26.73
N PHE A 83 -3.47 3.17 26.37
CA PHE A 83 -3.22 1.79 26.82
C PHE A 83 -1.84 1.27 26.40
N LEU A 84 -1.33 1.68 25.22
CA LEU A 84 0.01 1.31 24.77
C LEU A 84 1.12 1.95 25.61
N ARG A 85 0.80 3.02 26.35
CA ARG A 85 1.68 3.70 27.31
C ARG A 85 1.41 3.26 28.76
N GLU A 86 0.59 2.23 28.96
CA GLU A 86 0.08 1.81 30.28
C GLU A 86 -0.71 2.91 31.01
N GLU A 87 -1.27 3.85 30.26
CA GLU A 87 -2.08 4.96 30.76
C GLU A 87 -3.57 4.73 30.45
N SER A 88 -4.46 5.30 31.27
CA SER A 88 -5.90 5.29 30.97
C SER A 88 -6.27 6.41 30.00
N LEU A 89 -7.31 6.16 29.20
CA LEU A 89 -7.99 7.23 28.46
C LEU A 89 -8.59 8.21 29.47
N GLN A 90 -8.26 9.49 29.35
CA GLN A 90 -8.68 10.52 30.29
C GLN A 90 -10.06 11.10 29.94
N GLU A 91 -10.39 11.15 28.66
CA GLU A 91 -11.60 11.80 28.17
C GLU A 91 -12.14 11.06 26.94
N LEU A 92 -13.45 10.86 26.90
CA LEU A 92 -14.18 10.28 25.78
C LEU A 92 -15.30 11.23 25.36
N ASP A 93 -15.16 11.81 24.17
CA ASP A 93 -16.13 12.74 23.61
C ASP A 93 -17.18 12.05 22.74
N ASN A 94 -18.42 12.51 22.86
CA ASN A 94 -19.48 12.14 21.92
C ASN A 94 -19.43 13.08 20.69
N PRO A 95 -19.26 12.56 19.47
CA PRO A 95 -19.16 13.40 18.28
C PRO A 95 -20.49 14.03 17.83
N VAL A 96 -21.62 13.58 18.39
CA VAL A 96 -22.98 14.01 18.00
C VAL A 96 -23.64 14.90 19.06
N LEU A 97 -23.36 14.63 20.34
CA LEU A 97 -23.92 15.36 21.47
C LEU A 97 -22.79 16.05 22.24
N PRO A 98 -23.00 17.24 22.81
CA PRO A 98 -21.98 17.93 23.62
C PRO A 98 -21.86 17.27 25.01
N LEU A 99 -21.46 16.00 25.02
CA LEU A 99 -21.30 15.16 26.19
C LEU A 99 -19.93 14.50 26.15
N SER A 100 -19.20 14.61 27.27
CA SER A 100 -17.87 14.02 27.44
C SER A 100 -17.85 13.22 28.74
N ILE A 101 -17.17 12.08 28.74
CA ILE A 101 -16.93 11.25 29.92
C ILE A 101 -15.45 11.39 30.28
N SER A 102 -15.17 11.98 31.44
CA SER A 102 -13.81 12.15 31.97
C SER A 102 -13.52 11.15 33.10
N SER A 103 -12.32 10.57 33.17
CA SER A 103 -11.88 9.82 34.35
C SER A 103 -11.36 10.77 35.43
N SER A 104 -11.91 10.67 36.64
CA SER A 104 -11.46 11.39 37.84
C SER A 104 -10.24 10.77 38.49
#